data_AF-A0A1V6UND0-F1
#
_entry.id   AF-A0A1V6UND0-F1
#
_cell.length_a   1.000
_cell.length_b   1.000
_cell.length_c   1.000
_cell.angle_alpha   90.00
_cell.angle_beta   90.00
_cell.angle_gamma   90.00
#
_symmetry.space_group_name_H-M   'P 1'
#
loop_
_entity.id
_entity.type
_entity.pdbx_description
1 polymer ?
#
loop_
_entity_poly.entity_id
_entity_poly.type
_entity_poly.pdbx_seq_one_letter_code
_entity_poly.pdbx_strand_id
1 'polypeptide(L)'
;MRGFLTLAVSLSALFFTGTAAYPTDPVDLETRGNIAKRSLPKLVHFDNNNPDDRKKNLKIRQAFRDSLQLMDYSVQQLQDNVFKQYFNEGDKSKVQDVFKKALGGDPGRGASELGDFYITNIDVNNKCGDNTLLGYTGKDDKGNQIIHFCERLYSKPLIKDVKCESLQDTVGAGMAVMGATLLHEFMHADAIGKVSLGKAIIDVDNGYGPLQTRNLKDGDKLVNADNYTWLATENLWSIICQKSYSAPRDERDTSDPDCDDKTCTVQ
;
A
#
# COMPACT_ATOMS: atom_id res chain seq x y z
N MET A 1 77.18 4.92 15.49
CA MET A 1 76.47 5.63 14.40
C MET A 1 76.00 4.62 13.38
N ARG A 2 74.72 4.23 13.40
CA ARG A 2 74.08 3.42 12.36
C ARG A 2 72.74 4.08 12.07
N GLY A 3 72.67 4.73 10.90
CA GLY A 3 71.52 5.51 10.46
C GLY A 3 70.42 4.60 9.91
N PHE A 4 69.19 4.99 10.23
CA PHE A 4 67.94 4.35 9.83
C PHE A 4 67.70 4.45 8.32
N LEU A 5 67.25 3.34 7.73
CA LEU A 5 66.71 3.24 6.38
C LEU A 5 65.21 3.62 6.43
N THR A 6 64.81 4.66 5.71
CA THR A 6 63.41 5.08 5.58
C THR A 6 62.76 4.28 4.44
N LEU A 7 61.78 3.44 4.75
CA LEU A 7 60.97 2.73 3.75
C LEU A 7 59.76 3.61 3.37
N ALA A 8 59.70 4.06 2.12
CA ALA A 8 58.53 4.73 1.57
C ALA A 8 57.49 3.67 1.15
N VAL A 9 56.29 3.73 1.72
CA VAL A 9 55.15 2.91 1.28
C VAL A 9 54.24 3.79 0.41
N SER A 10 54.17 3.46 -0.87
CA SER A 10 53.25 4.06 -1.85
C SER A 10 51.86 3.43 -1.71
N LEU A 11 50.88 4.22 -1.26
CA LEU A 11 49.48 3.83 -1.19
C LEU A 11 48.84 4.09 -2.57
N SER A 12 48.61 3.02 -3.34
CA SER A 12 47.87 3.11 -4.60
C SER A 12 46.37 3.05 -4.30
N ALA A 13 45.65 4.15 -4.58
CA ALA A 13 44.21 4.22 -4.49
C ALA A 13 43.57 3.47 -5.67
N LEU A 14 42.86 2.38 -5.39
CA LEU A 14 41.98 1.71 -6.36
C LEU A 14 40.66 2.47 -6.42
N PHE A 15 40.45 3.19 -7.52
CA PHE A 15 39.12 3.68 -7.91
C PHE A 15 38.28 2.49 -8.38
N PHE A 16 37.33 2.05 -7.55
CA PHE A 16 36.22 1.23 -8.01
C PHE A 16 35.18 2.15 -8.65
N THR A 17 35.17 2.20 -9.99
CA THR A 17 34.03 2.70 -10.75
C THR A 17 32.92 1.64 -10.72
N GLY A 18 32.12 1.67 -9.66
CA GLY A 18 30.87 0.92 -9.60
C GLY A 18 29.90 1.48 -10.65
N THR A 19 29.75 0.77 -11.76
CA THR A 19 28.62 0.97 -12.66
C THR A 19 27.36 0.59 -11.90
N ALA A 20 26.45 1.55 -11.70
CA ALA A 20 25.14 1.29 -11.15
C ALA A 20 24.38 0.38 -12.13
N ALA A 21 24.40 -0.93 -11.86
CA ALA A 21 23.50 -1.87 -12.49
C ALA A 21 22.09 -1.56 -11.98
N TYR A 22 21.28 -0.94 -12.82
CA TYR A 22 19.84 -0.90 -12.63
C TYR A 22 19.34 -2.35 -12.56
N PRO A 23 18.51 -2.74 -11.58
CA PRO A 23 17.89 -4.05 -11.59
C PRO A 23 16.96 -4.10 -12.80
N THR A 24 17.39 -4.79 -13.84
CA THR A 24 16.50 -5.29 -14.89
C THR A 24 15.75 -6.45 -14.28
N ASP A 25 14.45 -6.28 -14.04
CA ASP A 25 13.57 -7.43 -13.79
C ASP A 25 13.79 -8.47 -14.89
N PRO A 26 13.98 -9.76 -14.56
CA PRO A 26 14.01 -10.78 -15.59
C PRO A 26 12.62 -10.84 -16.22
N VAL A 27 12.54 -10.36 -17.45
CA VAL A 27 11.48 -10.68 -18.39
C VAL A 27 11.65 -12.15 -18.74
N ASP A 28 11.13 -13.05 -17.91
CA ASP A 28 10.92 -14.43 -18.32
C ASP A 28 9.48 -14.84 -18.01
N LEU A 29 8.67 -14.72 -19.06
CA LEU A 29 7.32 -15.24 -19.16
C LEU A 29 7.38 -16.75 -19.36
N GLU A 30 6.54 -17.46 -18.61
CA GLU A 30 5.87 -18.68 -19.06
C GLU A 30 6.74 -19.89 -19.43
N THR A 31 7.08 -20.68 -18.41
CA THR A 31 7.25 -22.14 -18.60
C THR A 31 6.10 -22.91 -17.96
N ARG A 32 5.21 -23.33 -18.87
CA ARG A 32 4.21 -24.41 -18.86
C ARG A 32 4.16 -25.32 -17.60
N GLY A 33 2.95 -25.47 -17.04
CA GLY A 33 2.57 -26.70 -16.33
C GLY A 33 1.75 -26.52 -15.06
N ASN A 34 1.71 -25.32 -14.47
CA ASN A 34 0.80 -24.98 -13.40
C ASN A 34 0.22 -23.61 -13.72
N ILE A 35 -1.10 -23.48 -13.79
CA ILE A 35 -1.78 -22.18 -13.87
C ILE A 35 -1.57 -21.50 -12.52
N ALA A 36 -0.37 -20.95 -12.30
CA ALA A 36 -0.14 -20.01 -11.22
C ALA A 36 -1.01 -18.80 -11.55
N LYS A 37 -2.19 -18.73 -10.93
CA LYS A 37 -3.04 -17.54 -10.97
C LYS A 37 -2.15 -16.33 -10.66
N ARG A 38 -2.17 -15.34 -11.54
CA ARG A 38 -1.22 -14.23 -11.54
C ARG A 38 -1.31 -13.50 -10.21
N SER A 39 -0.17 -13.31 -9.54
CA SER A 39 -0.07 -12.53 -8.30
C SER A 39 -0.12 -11.03 -8.54
N LEU A 40 0.42 -10.55 -9.65
CA LEU A 40 0.40 -9.13 -9.98
C LEU A 40 -0.92 -8.75 -10.66
N PRO A 41 -1.52 -7.58 -10.32
CA PRO A 41 -2.71 -7.08 -10.98
C PRO A 41 -2.43 -6.88 -12.47
N LYS A 42 -3.45 -7.12 -13.28
CA LYS A 42 -3.34 -6.93 -14.73
C LYS A 42 -3.45 -5.45 -15.02
N LEU A 43 -2.37 -4.85 -15.51
CA LEU A 43 -2.37 -3.45 -15.95
C LEU A 43 -2.93 -3.40 -17.37
N VAL A 44 -4.01 -2.65 -17.58
CA VAL A 44 -4.69 -2.50 -18.88
C VAL A 44 -4.79 -1.03 -19.27
N HIS A 45 -4.75 -0.77 -20.58
CA HIS A 45 -4.79 0.58 -21.14
C HIS A 45 -3.59 1.47 -20.77
N PHE A 46 -2.44 0.85 -20.46
CA PHE A 46 -1.15 1.55 -20.34
C PHE A 46 -0.31 1.30 -21.60
N ASP A 47 0.18 2.36 -22.21
CA ASP A 47 1.12 2.28 -23.33
C ASP A 47 2.57 2.20 -22.83
N ASN A 48 3.20 1.03 -22.91
CA ASN A 48 4.58 0.86 -22.48
C ASN A 48 5.61 1.62 -23.35
N ASN A 49 5.21 2.14 -24.51
CA ASN A 49 6.06 3.03 -25.30
C ASN A 49 6.02 4.47 -24.76
N ASN A 50 4.93 4.86 -24.08
CA ASN A 50 4.82 6.13 -23.40
C ASN A 50 5.66 6.11 -22.09
N PRO A 51 6.62 7.05 -21.91
CA PRO A 51 7.44 7.12 -20.70
C PRO A 51 6.66 7.30 -19.39
N ASP A 52 5.57 8.06 -19.40
CA ASP A 52 4.76 8.34 -18.22
C ASP A 52 3.97 7.10 -17.79
N ASP A 53 3.34 6.41 -18.73
CA ASP A 53 2.63 5.15 -18.46
C ASP A 53 3.59 4.07 -17.95
N ARG A 54 4.81 4.01 -18.48
CA ARG A 54 5.84 3.11 -17.95
C ARG A 54 6.23 3.46 -16.51
N LYS A 55 6.37 4.75 -16.18
CA LYS A 55 6.65 5.20 -14.81
C LYS A 55 5.49 4.85 -13.87
N LYS A 56 4.25 5.07 -14.29
CA LYS A 56 3.04 4.66 -13.57
C LYS A 56 3.00 3.15 -13.36
N ASN A 57 3.26 2.35 -14.39
CA ASN A 57 3.28 0.89 -14.32
C ASN A 57 4.29 0.37 -13.29
N LEU A 58 5.52 0.90 -13.30
CA LEU A 58 6.54 0.53 -12.32
C LEU A 58 6.12 0.91 -10.90
N LYS A 59 5.55 2.11 -10.73
CA LYS A 59 5.07 2.57 -9.42
C LYS A 59 3.91 1.73 -8.90
N ILE A 60 2.94 1.36 -9.75
CA ILE A 60 1.83 0.46 -9.39
C ILE A 60 2.35 -0.91 -8.95
N ARG A 61 3.30 -1.49 -9.69
CA ARG A 61 3.89 -2.79 -9.32
C ARG A 61 4.61 -2.75 -7.98
N GLN A 62 5.30 -1.65 -7.68
CA GLN A 62 5.90 -1.47 -6.36
C GLN A 62 4.84 -1.24 -5.27
N ALA A 63 3.84 -0.39 -5.52
CA ALA A 63 2.72 -0.18 -4.61
C ALA A 63 1.95 -1.47 -4.30
N PHE A 64 1.84 -2.38 -5.28
CA PHE A 64 1.32 -3.72 -5.05
C PHE A 64 2.13 -4.49 -4.02
N ARG A 65 3.45 -4.54 -4.16
CA ARG A 65 4.32 -5.20 -3.17
C ARG A 65 4.24 -4.51 -1.81
N ASP A 66 4.18 -3.19 -1.78
CA ASP A 66 4.00 -2.40 -0.56
C ASP A 66 2.67 -2.75 0.14
N SER A 67 1.58 -2.97 -0.62
CA SER A 67 0.29 -3.42 -0.06
C SER A 67 0.39 -4.81 0.57
N LEU A 68 1.14 -5.74 -0.05
CA LEU A 68 1.41 -7.05 0.53
C LEU A 68 2.24 -6.93 1.81
N GLN A 69 3.24 -6.05 1.83
CA GLN A 69 4.04 -5.78 3.01
C GLN A 69 3.19 -5.24 4.17
N LEU A 70 2.30 -4.27 3.92
CA LEU A 70 1.36 -3.74 4.92
C LEU A 70 0.50 -4.85 5.56
N MET A 71 -0.03 -5.75 4.73
CA MET A 71 -0.81 -6.89 5.21
C MET A 71 0.05 -7.88 6.00
N ASP A 72 1.27 -8.19 5.54
CA ASP A 72 2.15 -9.14 6.21
C ASP A 72 2.54 -8.66 7.61
N TYR A 73 2.88 -7.38 7.77
CA TYR A 73 3.11 -6.78 9.09
C TYR A 73 1.86 -6.87 9.99
N SER A 74 0.67 -6.75 9.40
CA SER A 74 -0.61 -6.87 10.13
C SER A 74 -0.99 -8.31 10.48
N VAL A 75 -0.35 -9.31 9.88
CA VAL A 75 -0.49 -10.72 10.26
C VAL A 75 0.58 -11.13 11.26
N GLN A 76 1.85 -10.82 10.98
CA GLN A 76 3.01 -11.34 11.71
C GLN A 76 3.35 -10.52 12.96
N GLN A 77 3.15 -9.21 12.92
CA GLN A 77 3.69 -8.27 13.92
C GLN A 77 2.64 -7.27 14.40
N LEU A 78 1.36 -7.63 14.37
CA LEU A 78 0.27 -6.75 14.76
C LEU A 78 0.35 -6.33 16.24
N GLN A 79 0.60 -5.03 16.47
CA GLN A 79 0.72 -4.46 17.82
C GLN A 79 -0.67 -4.21 18.44
N ASP A 80 -0.89 -4.68 19.67
CA ASP A 80 -2.19 -4.56 20.36
C ASP A 80 -2.62 -3.11 20.60
N ASN A 81 -1.66 -2.23 20.92
CA ASN A 81 -1.91 -0.82 21.17
C ASN A 81 -2.39 -0.07 19.93
N VAL A 82 -1.94 -0.50 18.74
CA VAL A 82 -2.42 0.01 17.44
C VAL A 82 -3.76 -0.62 17.10
N PHE A 83 -3.89 -1.95 17.25
CA PHE A 83 -5.10 -2.70 16.92
C PHE A 83 -6.36 -2.11 17.57
N LYS A 84 -6.31 -1.84 18.88
CA LYS A 84 -7.44 -1.30 19.65
C LYS A 84 -7.90 0.09 19.23
N GLN A 85 -7.13 0.81 18.41
CA GLN A 85 -7.56 2.11 17.86
C GLN A 85 -8.58 1.93 16.74
N TYR A 86 -8.49 0.83 15.98
CA TYR A 86 -9.26 0.62 14.76
C TYR A 86 -10.34 -0.45 14.91
N PHE A 87 -10.19 -1.39 15.83
CA PHE A 87 -11.13 -2.49 16.00
C PHE A 87 -11.31 -2.86 17.47
N ASN A 88 -12.41 -3.55 17.76
CA ASN A 88 -12.62 -4.17 19.06
C ASN A 88 -11.63 -5.32 19.30
N GLU A 89 -11.10 -5.40 20.52
CA GLU A 89 -10.15 -6.45 20.93
C GLU A 89 -10.64 -7.87 20.61
N GLY A 90 -11.94 -8.13 20.81
CA GLY A 90 -12.57 -9.42 20.51
C GLY A 90 -12.62 -9.80 19.03
N ASP A 91 -12.36 -8.87 18.11
CA ASP A 91 -12.38 -9.09 16.66
C ASP A 91 -10.98 -9.32 16.06
N LYS A 92 -9.93 -9.37 16.89
CA LYS A 92 -8.54 -9.48 16.41
C LYS A 92 -8.30 -10.66 15.47
N SER A 93 -8.82 -11.84 15.82
CA SER A 93 -8.67 -13.02 14.97
C SER A 93 -9.35 -12.85 13.61
N LYS A 94 -10.56 -12.26 13.58
CA LYS A 94 -11.30 -12.01 12.34
C LYS A 94 -10.55 -11.02 11.43
N VAL A 95 -10.03 -9.94 12.00
CA VAL A 95 -9.25 -8.93 11.27
C VAL A 95 -7.96 -9.54 10.72
N GLN A 96 -7.25 -10.35 11.51
CA GLN A 96 -6.08 -11.08 11.02
C GLN A 96 -6.43 -12.08 9.92
N ASP A 97 -7.58 -12.75 10.01
CA ASP A 97 -8.02 -13.70 8.98
C ASP A 97 -8.43 -12.99 7.68
N VAL A 98 -8.96 -11.76 7.74
CA VAL A 98 -9.12 -10.89 6.56
C VAL A 98 -7.77 -10.64 5.88
N PHE A 99 -6.75 -10.19 6.62
CA PHE A 99 -5.42 -9.96 6.05
C PHE A 99 -4.76 -11.24 5.51
N LYS A 100 -4.84 -12.37 6.24
CA LYS A 100 -4.34 -13.68 5.74
C LYS A 100 -5.04 -14.10 4.46
N LYS A 101 -6.36 -13.91 4.38
CA LYS A 101 -7.13 -14.26 3.19
C LYS A 101 -6.71 -13.41 2.00
N ALA A 102 -6.43 -12.12 2.21
CA ALA A 102 -5.93 -11.20 1.20
C ALA A 102 -4.48 -11.53 0.77
N LEU A 103 -3.60 -11.90 1.71
CA LEU A 103 -2.23 -12.35 1.42
C LEU A 103 -2.17 -13.72 0.74
N GLY A 104 -3.14 -14.57 0.98
CA GLY A 104 -3.12 -15.95 0.51
C GLY A 104 -2.02 -16.79 1.16
N GLY A 105 -1.63 -17.88 0.51
CA GLY A 105 -0.62 -18.83 1.02
C GLY A 105 0.83 -18.40 0.79
N ASP A 106 1.07 -17.37 -0.02
CA ASP A 106 2.39 -16.82 -0.33
C ASP A 106 2.36 -15.29 -0.17
N PRO A 107 2.88 -14.75 0.95
CA PRO A 107 2.89 -13.31 1.22
C PRO A 107 3.63 -12.47 0.17
N GLY A 108 4.54 -13.07 -0.62
CA GLY A 108 5.23 -12.36 -1.70
C GLY A 108 4.40 -12.25 -2.98
N ARG A 109 3.26 -12.93 -3.05
CA ARG A 109 2.39 -13.04 -4.22
C ARG A 109 0.96 -12.53 -3.95
N GLY A 110 0.48 -12.57 -2.72
CA GLY A 110 -0.91 -12.24 -2.44
C GLY A 110 -1.87 -13.37 -2.83
N ALA A 111 -3.13 -13.22 -2.48
CA ALA A 111 -4.18 -14.15 -2.86
C ALA A 111 -4.47 -14.10 -4.36
N SER A 112 -4.89 -15.22 -4.92
CA SER A 112 -5.20 -15.32 -6.34
C SER A 112 -6.32 -14.37 -6.79
N GLU A 113 -7.22 -14.07 -5.86
CA GLU A 113 -8.35 -13.17 -5.99
C GLU A 113 -7.91 -11.72 -6.23
N LEU A 114 -6.70 -11.32 -5.80
CA LEU A 114 -6.14 -10.00 -6.12
C LEU A 114 -5.76 -9.89 -7.60
N GLY A 115 -5.44 -11.01 -8.24
CA GLY A 115 -5.12 -11.08 -9.68
C GLY A 115 -6.34 -10.96 -10.60
N ASP A 116 -7.56 -10.99 -10.04
CA ASP A 116 -8.81 -10.81 -10.78
C ASP A 116 -9.15 -9.34 -11.01
N PHE A 117 -8.47 -8.41 -10.31
CA PHE A 117 -8.58 -6.97 -10.58
C PHE A 117 -7.73 -6.55 -11.78
N TYR A 118 -8.34 -5.74 -12.63
CA TYR A 118 -7.64 -5.01 -13.69
C TYR A 118 -7.37 -3.58 -13.24
N ILE A 119 -6.11 -3.17 -13.13
CA ILE A 119 -5.79 -1.76 -12.90
C ILE A 119 -5.77 -1.07 -14.25
N THR A 120 -6.56 0.00 -14.41
CA THR A 120 -6.72 0.69 -15.69
C THR A 120 -6.30 2.16 -15.64
N ASN A 121 -5.71 2.65 -16.73
CA ASN A 121 -5.40 4.07 -16.94
C ASN A 121 -6.58 4.90 -17.48
N ILE A 122 -7.76 4.30 -17.65
CA ILE A 122 -8.97 4.98 -18.16
C ILE A 122 -9.97 5.16 -17.01
N ASP A 123 -10.40 6.40 -16.77
CA ASP A 123 -11.47 6.71 -15.81
C ASP A 123 -12.84 6.35 -16.38
N VAL A 124 -13.16 5.05 -16.41
CA VAL A 124 -14.37 4.52 -17.04
C VAL A 124 -15.67 5.05 -16.43
N ASN A 125 -15.66 5.41 -15.14
CA ASN A 125 -16.83 5.91 -14.41
C ASN A 125 -16.80 7.43 -14.19
N ASN A 126 -15.80 8.14 -14.73
CA ASN A 126 -15.62 9.59 -14.60
C ASN A 126 -15.66 10.07 -13.13
N LYS A 127 -15.05 9.30 -12.22
CA LYS A 127 -15.07 9.61 -10.78
C LYS A 127 -13.93 10.53 -10.33
N CYS A 128 -12.82 10.62 -11.10
CA CYS A 128 -11.64 11.38 -10.70
C CYS A 128 -11.80 12.91 -10.79
N GLY A 129 -12.99 13.39 -11.16
CA GLY A 129 -13.36 14.79 -11.05
C GLY A 129 -13.58 15.28 -9.60
N ASP A 130 -13.80 14.37 -8.65
CA ASP A 130 -13.77 14.70 -7.23
C ASP A 130 -12.33 14.91 -6.78
N ASN A 131 -12.02 16.05 -6.15
CA ASN A 131 -10.67 16.41 -5.75
C ASN A 131 -10.14 15.65 -4.53
N THR A 132 -10.99 14.98 -3.76
CA THR A 132 -10.54 14.15 -2.64
C THR A 132 -10.25 12.70 -3.01
N LEU A 133 -10.72 12.23 -4.17
CA LEU A 133 -10.64 10.83 -4.56
C LEU A 133 -9.24 10.44 -5.06
N LEU A 134 -8.64 9.41 -4.47
CA LEU A 134 -7.35 8.86 -4.91
C LEU A 134 -7.50 7.73 -5.93
N GLY A 135 -8.55 6.94 -5.80
CA GLY A 135 -8.83 5.81 -6.67
C GLY A 135 -10.21 5.26 -6.42
N TYR A 136 -10.65 4.38 -7.30
CA TYR A 136 -11.86 3.61 -7.07
C TYR A 136 -11.80 2.21 -7.69
N THR A 137 -12.59 1.32 -7.12
CA THR A 137 -12.98 0.03 -7.67
C THR A 137 -14.32 0.15 -8.41
N GLY A 138 -14.40 -0.48 -9.59
CA GLY A 138 -15.58 -0.41 -10.45
C GLY A 138 -15.71 -1.60 -11.40
N LYS A 139 -16.62 -1.51 -12.37
CA LYS A 139 -16.74 -2.50 -13.43
C LYS A 139 -16.60 -1.84 -14.79
N ASP A 140 -15.88 -2.50 -15.71
CA ASP A 140 -15.84 -2.09 -17.12
C ASP A 140 -17.14 -2.48 -17.86
N ASP A 141 -17.21 -2.15 -19.14
CA ASP A 141 -18.32 -2.47 -20.04
C ASP A 141 -18.60 -3.98 -20.21
N LYS A 142 -17.62 -4.82 -19.87
CA LYS A 142 -17.70 -6.28 -19.90
C LYS A 142 -17.98 -6.89 -18.52
N GLY A 143 -18.15 -6.06 -17.50
CA GLY A 143 -18.40 -6.48 -16.13
C GLY A 143 -17.16 -6.98 -15.37
N ASN A 144 -15.95 -6.80 -15.91
CA ASN A 144 -14.72 -7.12 -15.20
C ASN A 144 -14.51 -6.13 -14.06
N GLN A 145 -14.02 -6.62 -12.93
CA GLN A 145 -13.65 -5.77 -11.79
C GLN A 145 -12.39 -4.97 -12.15
N ILE A 146 -12.49 -3.65 -12.06
CA ILE A 146 -11.37 -2.75 -12.31
C ILE A 146 -11.01 -1.96 -11.06
N ILE A 147 -9.78 -1.47 -11.02
CA ILE A 147 -9.32 -0.39 -10.15
C ILE A 147 -8.82 0.72 -11.07
N HIS A 148 -9.25 1.95 -10.83
CA HIS A 148 -8.71 3.12 -11.49
C HIS A 148 -8.07 4.05 -10.46
N PHE A 149 -6.90 4.59 -10.79
CA PHE A 149 -6.18 5.53 -9.94
C PHE A 149 -6.25 6.92 -10.53
N CYS A 150 -6.73 7.88 -9.74
CA CYS A 150 -6.71 9.28 -10.12
C CYS A 150 -5.26 9.78 -10.16
N GLU A 151 -4.97 10.76 -11.03
CA GLU A 151 -3.59 11.22 -11.26
C GLU A 151 -2.85 11.61 -9.98
N ARG A 152 -3.56 12.22 -9.02
CA ARG A 152 -3.02 12.63 -7.72
C ARG A 152 -2.48 11.49 -6.87
N LEU A 153 -3.00 10.26 -7.01
CA LEU A 153 -2.45 9.11 -6.28
C LEU A 153 -1.00 8.85 -6.66
N TYR A 154 -0.59 9.17 -7.90
CA TYR A 154 0.80 9.03 -8.31
C TYR A 154 1.75 10.03 -7.63
N SER A 155 1.25 11.03 -6.89
CA SER A 155 2.06 11.88 -6.00
C SER A 155 2.36 11.20 -4.66
N LYS A 156 1.54 10.23 -4.23
CA LYS A 156 1.75 9.52 -2.96
C LYS A 156 3.07 8.74 -2.96
N PRO A 157 3.82 8.75 -1.86
CA PRO A 157 5.09 8.03 -1.78
C PRO A 157 4.88 6.51 -1.82
N LEU A 158 5.93 5.78 -2.19
CA LEU A 158 6.06 4.35 -1.88
C LEU A 158 6.65 4.20 -0.48
N ILE A 159 6.52 3.03 0.15
CA ILE A 159 7.06 2.78 1.50
C ILE A 159 8.54 3.13 1.58
N LYS A 160 9.32 2.71 0.58
CA LYS A 160 10.77 2.96 0.50
C LYS A 160 11.16 4.44 0.40
N ASP A 161 10.23 5.32 0.03
CA ASP A 161 10.49 6.75 -0.18
C ASP A 161 10.16 7.58 1.07
N VAL A 162 9.46 7.00 2.06
CA VAL A 162 9.12 7.64 3.34
C VAL A 162 10.24 7.42 4.34
N LYS A 163 10.63 8.49 5.05
CA LYS A 163 11.62 8.42 6.11
C LYS A 163 10.98 8.63 7.48
N CYS A 164 11.39 7.88 8.49
CA CYS A 164 10.82 7.95 9.83
C CYS A 164 10.93 9.35 10.45
N GLU A 165 12.01 10.08 10.17
CA GLU A 165 12.21 11.46 10.64
C GLU A 165 11.28 12.49 9.99
N SER A 166 10.66 12.14 8.85
CA SER A 166 9.66 12.99 8.18
C SER A 166 8.24 12.80 8.72
N LEU A 167 8.01 11.73 9.47
CA LEU A 167 6.70 11.42 10.06
C LEU A 167 6.52 12.20 11.37
N GLN A 168 5.34 12.80 11.53
CA GLN A 168 4.96 13.52 12.75
C GLN A 168 4.82 12.55 13.95
N ASP A 169 4.56 13.10 15.14
CA ASP A 169 4.25 12.32 16.35
C ASP A 169 2.78 11.88 16.43
N THR A 170 1.95 12.34 15.51
CA THR A 170 0.54 12.00 15.34
C THR A 170 0.36 11.12 14.10
N VAL A 171 -0.61 10.20 14.14
CA VAL A 171 -1.07 9.50 12.93
C VAL A 171 -1.80 10.50 12.04
N GLY A 172 -1.45 10.54 10.76
CA GLY A 172 -1.98 11.54 9.84
C GLY A 172 -1.68 11.25 8.38
N ALA A 173 -2.17 12.13 7.50
CA ALA A 173 -2.08 12.03 6.04
C ALA A 173 -0.64 11.79 5.53
N GLY A 174 0.36 12.34 6.22
CA GLY A 174 1.78 12.14 5.87
C GLY A 174 2.29 10.69 5.97
N MET A 175 1.52 9.78 6.60
CA MET A 175 1.82 8.34 6.62
C MET A 175 1.27 7.58 5.43
N ALA A 176 0.37 8.19 4.64
CA ALA A 176 -0.28 7.53 3.52
C ALA A 176 0.71 7.25 2.38
N VAL A 177 0.70 6.01 1.91
CA VAL A 177 1.51 5.54 0.78
C VAL A 177 0.60 4.99 -0.30
N MET A 178 1.06 4.98 -1.55
CA MET A 178 0.26 4.47 -2.68
C MET A 178 -0.17 3.00 -2.47
N GLY A 179 0.68 2.19 -1.83
CA GLY A 179 0.34 0.80 -1.49
C GLY A 179 -0.82 0.68 -0.50
N ALA A 180 -1.06 1.68 0.36
CA ALA A 180 -2.19 1.70 1.29
C ALA A 180 -3.51 1.95 0.56
N THR A 181 -3.52 2.79 -0.48
CA THR A 181 -4.69 2.93 -1.36
C THR A 181 -5.01 1.63 -2.08
N LEU A 182 -4.01 0.91 -2.58
CA LEU A 182 -4.29 -0.38 -3.22
C LEU A 182 -4.76 -1.44 -2.21
N LEU A 183 -4.23 -1.42 -0.98
CA LEU A 183 -4.72 -2.26 0.12
C LEU A 183 -6.21 -2.01 0.39
N HIS A 184 -6.62 -0.74 0.45
CA HIS A 184 -8.02 -0.34 0.60
C HIS A 184 -8.89 -1.02 -0.47
N GLU A 185 -8.53 -0.86 -1.74
CA GLU A 185 -9.28 -1.42 -2.87
C GLU A 185 -9.37 -2.95 -2.84
N PHE A 186 -8.30 -3.60 -2.39
CA PHE A 186 -8.31 -5.05 -2.21
C PHE A 186 -9.32 -5.52 -1.19
N MET A 187 -9.58 -4.75 -0.13
CA MET A 187 -10.58 -5.13 0.87
C MET A 187 -11.99 -5.27 0.27
N HIS A 188 -12.31 -4.53 -0.80
CA HIS A 188 -13.60 -4.66 -1.50
C HIS A 188 -13.75 -5.97 -2.29
N ALA A 189 -12.71 -6.78 -2.41
CA ALA A 189 -12.84 -8.10 -3.02
C ALA A 189 -13.81 -8.95 -2.18
N ASP A 190 -14.96 -9.29 -2.78
CA ASP A 190 -16.01 -10.11 -2.15
C ASP A 190 -15.45 -11.37 -1.48
N ALA A 191 -14.46 -12.01 -2.12
CA ALA A 191 -13.80 -13.22 -1.65
C ALA A 191 -12.96 -13.05 -0.38
N ILE A 192 -12.68 -11.83 0.04
CA ILE A 192 -11.94 -11.51 1.27
C ILE A 192 -12.96 -11.27 2.39
N GLY A 193 -13.80 -10.24 2.28
CA GLY A 193 -14.77 -9.90 3.31
C GLY A 193 -15.80 -11.00 3.54
N LYS A 194 -16.47 -11.50 2.49
CA LYS A 194 -17.60 -12.45 2.66
C LYS A 194 -17.13 -13.78 3.23
N VAL A 195 -15.90 -14.20 2.91
CA VAL A 195 -15.34 -15.46 3.43
C VAL A 195 -14.90 -15.31 4.88
N SER A 196 -14.22 -14.22 5.24
CA SER A 196 -13.68 -14.04 6.59
C SER A 196 -14.71 -13.54 7.61
N LEU A 197 -15.67 -12.72 7.17
CA LEU A 197 -16.62 -12.02 8.05
C LEU A 197 -18.09 -12.43 7.81
N GLY A 198 -18.38 -13.13 6.71
CA GLY A 198 -19.76 -13.33 6.25
C GLY A 198 -20.43 -12.08 5.66
N LYS A 199 -19.67 -10.99 5.47
CA LYS A 199 -20.15 -9.69 4.97
C LYS A 199 -19.12 -9.07 4.03
N ALA A 200 -19.56 -8.28 3.06
CA ALA A 200 -18.64 -7.48 2.26
C ALA A 200 -17.95 -6.41 3.13
N ILE A 201 -16.71 -6.08 2.80
CA ILE A 201 -16.04 -4.87 3.29
C ILE A 201 -16.32 -3.78 2.27
N ILE A 202 -16.79 -2.64 2.74
CA ILE A 202 -17.33 -1.52 1.99
C ILE A 202 -16.65 -0.24 2.43
N ASP A 203 -17.00 0.86 1.76
CA ASP A 203 -16.77 2.19 2.28
C ASP A 203 -17.91 2.61 3.19
N VAL A 204 -17.62 2.78 4.47
CA VAL A 204 -18.59 3.32 5.40
C VAL A 204 -18.63 4.84 5.26
N ASP A 205 -19.84 5.42 5.25
CA ASP A 205 -20.01 6.87 5.27
C ASP A 205 -19.28 7.52 6.46
N ASN A 206 -18.50 8.56 6.19
CA ASN A 206 -17.58 9.15 7.16
C ASN A 206 -16.60 8.13 7.75
N GLY A 207 -16.12 7.18 6.93
CA GLY A 207 -15.16 6.15 7.32
C GLY A 207 -13.74 6.40 6.80
N TYR A 208 -13.44 7.57 6.24
CA TYR A 208 -12.16 7.86 5.58
C TYR A 208 -11.16 8.61 6.47
N GLY A 209 -9.89 8.25 6.32
CA GLY A 209 -8.78 8.88 7.01
C GLY A 209 -8.56 8.36 8.43
N PRO A 210 -7.44 8.74 9.05
CA PRO A 210 -7.02 8.16 10.33
C PRO A 210 -7.92 8.58 11.49
N LEU A 211 -8.57 9.75 11.38
CA LEU A 211 -9.47 10.25 12.42
C LEU A 211 -10.82 9.54 12.39
N GLN A 212 -11.46 9.49 11.22
CA GLN A 212 -12.82 9.00 11.15
C GLN A 212 -12.90 7.48 11.31
N THR A 213 -11.93 6.74 10.77
CA THR A 213 -11.81 5.28 10.98
C THR A 213 -11.80 4.88 12.46
N ARG A 214 -11.14 5.68 13.32
CA ARG A 214 -11.10 5.45 14.78
C ARG A 214 -12.43 5.78 15.46
N ASN A 215 -13.18 6.74 14.92
CA ASN A 215 -14.45 7.23 15.46
C ASN A 215 -15.68 6.45 14.98
N LEU A 216 -15.52 5.53 14.02
CA LEU A 216 -16.59 4.63 13.60
C LEU A 216 -17.11 3.78 14.76
N LYS A 217 -18.39 3.41 14.67
CA LYS A 217 -18.99 2.43 15.58
C LYS A 217 -18.40 1.06 15.31
N ASP A 218 -18.32 0.24 16.34
CA ASP A 218 -17.72 -1.09 16.30
C ASP A 218 -18.19 -2.00 15.15
N GLY A 219 -19.49 -2.01 14.87
CA GLY A 219 -20.05 -2.79 13.77
C GLY A 219 -19.61 -2.32 12.39
N ASP A 220 -19.36 -1.01 12.25
CA ASP A 220 -18.94 -0.37 11.02
C ASP A 220 -17.44 -0.52 10.80
N LYS A 221 -16.63 -0.47 11.88
CA LYS A 221 -15.18 -0.68 11.84
C LYS A 221 -14.81 -1.98 11.12
N LEU A 222 -15.50 -3.08 11.43
CA LEU A 222 -15.28 -4.39 10.82
C LEU A 222 -15.56 -4.47 9.32
N VAL A 223 -16.42 -3.59 8.80
CA VAL A 223 -16.81 -3.62 7.38
C VAL A 223 -16.31 -2.41 6.63
N ASN A 224 -15.49 -1.55 7.24
CA ASN A 224 -14.92 -0.38 6.60
C ASN A 224 -13.52 -0.69 6.03
N ALA A 225 -13.32 -0.56 4.72
CA ALA A 225 -12.03 -0.81 4.08
C ALA A 225 -10.91 0.04 4.69
N ASP A 226 -11.19 1.32 4.96
CA ASP A 226 -10.17 2.24 5.44
C ASP A 226 -9.72 1.96 6.90
N ASN A 227 -10.53 1.26 7.70
CA ASN A 227 -10.10 0.78 9.02
C ASN A 227 -8.97 -0.24 8.92
N TYR A 228 -9.02 -1.13 7.93
CA TYR A 228 -7.94 -2.08 7.66
C TYR A 228 -6.70 -1.34 7.14
N THR A 229 -6.89 -0.37 6.26
CA THR A 229 -5.81 0.44 5.67
C THR A 229 -5.04 1.23 6.72
N TRP A 230 -5.72 1.97 7.59
CA TRP A 230 -5.06 2.78 8.62
C TRP A 230 -4.49 1.94 9.76
N LEU A 231 -5.12 0.81 10.11
CA LEU A 231 -4.51 -0.19 11.00
C LEU A 231 -3.15 -0.64 10.44
N ALA A 232 -3.13 -1.09 9.18
CA ALA A 232 -1.92 -1.62 8.57
C ALA A 232 -0.83 -0.55 8.42
N THR A 233 -1.24 0.66 8.05
CA THR A 233 -0.34 1.82 7.87
C THR A 233 0.33 2.22 9.19
N GLU A 234 -0.46 2.45 10.24
CA GLU A 234 0.11 2.80 11.55
C GLU A 234 0.95 1.66 12.13
N ASN A 235 0.50 0.41 12.00
CA ASN A 235 1.24 -0.75 12.49
C ASN A 235 2.62 -0.86 11.81
N LEU A 236 2.67 -0.75 10.49
CA LEU A 236 3.91 -0.79 9.72
C LEU A 236 4.89 0.31 10.16
N TRP A 237 4.42 1.56 10.22
CA TRP A 237 5.30 2.68 10.64
C TRP A 237 5.73 2.56 12.09
N SER A 238 4.85 2.08 12.98
CA SER A 238 5.20 1.89 14.39
C SER A 238 6.34 0.88 14.56
N ILE A 239 6.39 -0.15 13.71
CA ILE A 239 7.42 -1.19 13.75
C ILE A 239 8.71 -0.72 13.06
N ILE A 240 8.61 -0.21 11.82
CA ILE A 240 9.79 0.24 11.05
C ILE A 240 10.50 1.39 11.77
N CYS A 241 9.73 2.35 12.29
CA CYS A 241 10.29 3.51 12.97
C CYS A 241 10.51 3.28 14.47
N GLN A 242 10.15 2.11 15.01
CA GLN A 242 10.23 1.77 16.43
C GLN A 242 9.63 2.87 17.32
N LYS A 243 8.46 3.38 16.90
CA LYS A 243 7.82 4.57 17.45
C LYS A 243 6.36 4.28 17.73
N SER A 244 5.81 4.87 18.78
CA SER A 244 4.37 4.94 18.98
C SER A 244 3.87 6.32 18.56
N TYR A 245 2.75 6.36 17.87
CA TYR A 245 2.14 7.60 17.41
C TYR A 245 0.90 7.92 18.25
N SER A 246 0.69 9.20 18.50
CA SER A 246 -0.53 9.69 19.13
C SER A 246 -1.69 9.73 18.12
N ALA A 247 -2.91 9.79 18.63
CA ALA A 247 -4.11 9.86 17.79
C ALA A 247 -4.14 11.14 16.94
N PRO A 248 -4.75 11.11 15.75
CA PRO A 248 -5.03 12.31 14.99
C PRO A 248 -5.93 13.25 15.81
N ARG A 249 -5.66 14.55 15.73
CA ARG A 249 -6.38 15.58 16.50
C ARG A 249 -7.61 16.07 15.76
N ASP A 250 -7.42 16.47 14.51
CA ASP A 250 -8.41 17.10 13.63
C ASP A 250 -7.81 17.22 12.21
N GLU A 251 -8.35 18.12 11.40
CA GLU A 251 -7.85 18.48 10.06
C GLU A 251 -6.35 18.76 9.98
N ARG A 252 -5.69 19.21 11.06
CA ARG A 252 -4.23 19.42 11.05
C ARG A 252 -3.44 18.14 10.77
N ASP A 253 -4.00 17.00 11.15
CA ASP A 253 -3.39 15.69 10.91
C ASP A 253 -4.02 14.96 9.71
N THR A 254 -5.25 15.31 9.31
CA THR A 254 -5.98 14.59 8.25
C THR A 254 -6.12 15.33 6.92
N SER A 255 -5.77 16.61 6.87
CA SER A 255 -5.68 17.38 5.63
C SER A 255 -4.50 16.91 4.80
N ASP A 256 -4.76 16.68 3.52
CA ASP A 256 -3.77 16.18 2.59
C ASP A 256 -3.66 17.13 1.38
N PRO A 257 -2.47 17.68 1.09
CA PRO A 257 -2.29 18.63 0.00
C PRO A 257 -2.55 18.02 -1.39
N ASP A 258 -2.46 16.69 -1.53
CA ASP A 258 -2.83 16.02 -2.79
C ASP A 258 -4.36 15.95 -2.98
N CYS A 259 -5.14 16.28 -1.95
CA CYS A 259 -6.61 16.18 -1.90
C CYS A 259 -7.27 17.51 -1.50
N ASP A 260 -6.76 18.65 -2.01
CA ASP A 260 -7.25 20.01 -1.71
C ASP A 260 -7.28 20.34 -0.21
N ASP A 261 -6.26 19.92 0.53
CA ASP A 261 -6.16 20.08 1.99
C ASP A 261 -7.34 19.45 2.76
N LYS A 262 -7.98 18.43 2.17
CA LYS A 262 -9.01 17.61 2.81
C LYS A 262 -8.49 16.20 3.04
N THR A 263 -9.26 15.41 3.77
CA THR A 263 -9.03 13.97 3.89
C THR A 263 -9.29 13.29 2.55
N CYS A 264 -8.27 12.59 2.05
CA CYS A 264 -8.40 11.79 0.85
C CYS A 264 -9.40 10.64 1.03
N THR A 265 -10.09 10.29 -0.06
CA THR A 265 -11.07 9.20 -0.12
C THR A 265 -10.68 8.18 -1.20
N VAL A 266 -11.26 6.99 -1.12
CA VAL A 266 -11.11 5.86 -2.05
C VAL A 266 -12.51 5.23 -2.19
N GLN A 267 -12.93 4.70 -3.36
CA GLN A 267 -14.34 4.33 -3.61
C GLN A 267 -14.57 3.12 -4.52
#